data_AF-A0A1S2QWH5-F1
#
_entry.id   AF-A0A1S2QWH5-F1
#
_cell.length_a   1.000
_cell.length_b   1.000
_cell.length_c   1.000
_cell.angle_alpha   90.00
_cell.angle_beta   90.00
_cell.angle_gamma   90.00
#
_symmetry.space_group_name_H-M   'P 1'
#
loop_
_entity.id
_entity.type
_entity.pdbx_description
1 polymer ?
#
loop_
_entity_poly.entity_id
_entity_poly.type
_entity_poly.pdbx_seq_one_letter_code
_entity_poly.pdbx_strand_id
1 'polypeptide(L)' 'MEIKKLIFSKTVAVDARLQISDDQIFLFANGHTPVRVKKNGAESEQSCIKEAIKIFEKENNVKLLQERKNLLI' A
#
# COMPACT_ATOMS: atom_id res chain seq x y z
N MET A 1 4.46 6.88 -13.00
CA MET A 1 4.38 6.80 -11.52
C MET A 1 2.96 7.14 -11.09
N GLU A 2 2.27 6.18 -10.48
CA GLU A 2 0.89 6.34 -9.97
C GLU A 2 0.92 6.36 -8.44
N ILE A 3 0.03 7.14 -7.81
CA ILE A 3 -0.12 7.17 -6.34
C ILE A 3 -1.58 6.89 -5.99
N LYS A 4 -1.79 5.89 -5.13
CA LYS A 4 -3.10 5.55 -4.53
C LYS A 4 -3.09 5.85 -3.03
N LYS A 5 -4.25 6.17 -2.49
CA LYS A 5 -4.46 6.35 -1.05
C LYS A 5 -5.16 5.11 -0.48
N LEU A 6 -4.60 4.57 0.58
CA LEU A 6 -5.13 3.44 1.32
C LEU A 6 -5.42 3.87 2.76
N ILE A 7 -6.51 3.38 3.33
CA ILE A 7 -6.81 3.60 4.74
C ILE A 7 -6.71 2.26 5.46
N PHE A 8 -5.90 2.23 6.51
CA PHE A 8 -5.79 1.09 7.40
C PHE A 8 -6.44 1.41 8.76
N SER A 9 -7.01 0.41 9.42
CA SER A 9 -7.47 0.50 10.80
C SER A 9 -6.38 0.07 11.78
N LYS A 10 -6.26 0.87 12.83
CA LYS A 10 -5.74 0.50 14.14
C LYS A 10 -6.69 1.09 15.19
N THR A 11 -6.19 1.52 16.34
CA THR A 11 -6.91 2.36 17.31
C THR A 11 -7.42 3.67 16.68
N VAL A 12 -6.72 4.17 15.66
CA VAL A 12 -7.10 5.32 14.83
C VAL A 12 -6.91 4.92 13.35
N ALA A 13 -7.64 5.57 12.45
CA ALA A 13 -7.43 5.40 11.01
C ALA A 13 -6.02 5.86 10.61
N VAL A 14 -5.37 5.08 9.75
CA VAL A 14 -4.02 5.32 9.24
C VAL A 14 -4.11 5.60 7.74
N ASP A 15 -3.82 6.84 7.37
CA ASP A 15 -3.70 7.25 5.97
C ASP A 15 -2.34 6.83 5.40
N ALA A 16 -2.37 5.86 4.49
CA ALA A 16 -1.19 5.35 3.80
C ALA A 16 -1.20 5.74 2.32
N ARG A 17 -0.01 5.90 1.75
CA ARG A 17 0.21 6.18 0.33
C ARG A 17 0.89 4.97 -0.31
N LEU A 18 0.28 4.49 -1.37
CA LEU A 18 0.80 3.42 -2.22
C LEU A 18 1.31 4.04 -3.52
N GLN A 19 2.63 4.09 -3.68
CA GLN A 19 3.29 4.58 -4.88
C GLN A 19 3.68 3.40 -5.77
N ILE A 20 3.22 3.43 -7.01
CA ILE A 20 3.40 2.37 -8.01
C ILE A 20 4.33 2.90 -9.11
N SER A 21 5.43 2.20 -9.30
CA SER A 21 6.42 2.45 -10.35
C SER A 21 6.53 1.20 -11.25
N ASP A 22 7.34 1.29 -12.30
CA ASP A 22 7.47 0.22 -13.28
C ASP A 22 8.19 -1.01 -12.70
N ASP A 23 9.16 -0.78 -11.79
CA ASP A 23 10.03 -1.79 -11.19
C ASP A 23 9.66 -2.12 -9.73
N GLN A 24 8.80 -1.33 -9.09
CA GLN A 24 8.53 -1.47 -7.66
C GLN A 24 7.23 -0.82 -7.20
N ILE A 25 6.80 -1.24 -6.01
CA ILE A 25 5.70 -0.66 -5.25
C ILE A 25 6.22 -0.26 -3.87
N PHE A 26 5.86 0.94 -3.45
CA PHE A 26 6.23 1.49 -2.16
C PHE A 26 4.98 1.88 -1.38
N LEU A 27 4.84 1.38 -0.16
CA LEU A 27 3.72 1.65 0.73
C LEU A 27 4.23 2.27 2.03
N PHE A 28 3.73 3.46 2.37
CA PHE A 28 4.17 4.18 3.55
C PHE A 28 3.04 4.97 4.21
N ALA A 29 3.12 5.12 5.52
CA ALA A 29 2.26 5.98 6.32
C ALA A 29 3.10 6.67 7.40
N ASN A 30 2.63 7.81 7.90
CA ASN A 30 3.37 8.54 8.94
C ASN A 30 3.41 7.73 10.24
N GLY A 31 4.58 7.65 10.89
CA GLY A 31 4.78 6.90 12.13
C GLY A 31 4.73 5.36 11.99
N HIS A 32 4.85 4.84 10.76
CA HIS A 32 4.79 3.42 10.45
C HIS A 32 6.00 2.97 9.63
N THR A 33 6.38 1.70 9.75
CA THR A 33 7.46 1.10 8.98
C THR A 33 7.04 1.00 7.51
N PRO A 34 7.79 1.61 6.57
CA PRO A 34 7.46 1.56 5.15
C PRO A 34 7.78 0.18 4.56
N VAL A 35 7.07 -0.16 3.49
CA VAL A 35 7.21 -1.43 2.77
C VAL A 35 7.57 -1.16 1.31
N ARG A 36 8.50 -1.96 0.77
CA ARG A 36 8.90 -1.95 -0.63
C ARG A 36 8.81 -3.36 -1.19
N VAL A 37 8.10 -3.51 -2.31
CA VAL A 37 8.02 -4.75 -3.09
C VAL A 37 8.58 -4.48 -4.48
N LYS A 38 9.51 -5.31 -4.96
CA LYS A 38 10.03 -5.22 -6.33
C LYS A 38 9.11 -5.99 -7.27
N LYS A 39 8.77 -5.40 -8.41
CA LYS A 39 8.06 -6.10 -9.48
C LYS A 39 9.06 -6.99 -10.21
N ASN A 40 8.94 -8.30 -10.03
CA ASN A 40 9.61 -9.24 -10.93
C ASN A 40 8.75 -9.34 -12.19
N GLY A 41 9.35 -9.30 -13.38
CA GLY A 41 8.63 -9.20 -14.67
C GLY A 41 7.61 -10.32 -14.97
N ALA A 42 7.52 -11.35 -14.13
CA ALA A 42 6.52 -12.42 -14.20
C ALA A 42 5.26 -12.15 -13.36
N GLU A 43 5.29 -11.21 -12.42
CA GLU A 43 4.20 -10.96 -11.49
C GLU A 43 3.34 -9.77 -11.92
N SER A 44 2.02 -9.92 -11.82
CA SER A 44 1.11 -8.81 -12.10
C SER A 44 1.27 -7.72 -11.05
N GLU A 45 1.07 -6.47 -11.47
CA GLU A 45 1.08 -5.33 -10.54
C GLU A 45 0.14 -5.55 -9.36
N GLN A 46 -1.07 -6.07 -9.60
CA GLN A 46 -2.04 -6.35 -8.55
C GLN A 46 -1.54 -7.37 -7.53
N SER A 47 -0.74 -8.36 -7.95
CA SER A 47 -0.11 -9.31 -7.02
C SER A 47 0.87 -8.60 -6.10
N CYS A 48 1.74 -7.78 -6.69
CA CYS A 48 2.74 -7.00 -5.96
C CYS A 48 2.08 -6.00 -4.99
N ILE A 49 0.95 -5.37 -5.38
CA ILE A 49 0.16 -4.48 -4.51
C ILE A 49 -0.36 -5.27 -3.30
N LYS A 50 -0.98 -6.44 -3.53
CA LYS A 50 -1.53 -7.28 -2.46
C LYS A 50 -0.45 -7.75 -1.49
N GLU A 51 0.73 -8.09 -2.00
CA GLU A 51 1.88 -8.43 -1.19
C GLU A 51 2.34 -7.26 -0.32
N ALA A 52 2.51 -6.07 -0.92
CA ALA A 52 2.90 -4.86 -0.19
C ALA A 52 1.92 -4.54 0.95
N ILE A 53 0.61 -4.66 0.68
CA ILE A 53 -0.44 -4.47 1.69
C ILE A 53 -0.29 -5.50 2.81
N LYS A 54 -0.17 -6.79 2.49
CA LYS A 54 -0.02 -7.86 3.49
C LYS A 54 1.19 -7.67 4.40
N ILE A 55 2.34 -7.31 3.82
CA ILE A 55 3.56 -7.04 4.59
C ILE A 55 3.30 -5.83 5.50
N PHE A 56 2.71 -4.76 4.98
CA PHE A 56 2.43 -3.55 5.75
C PHE A 56 1.47 -3.81 6.92
N GLU A 57 0.40 -4.58 6.71
CA GLU A 57 -0.52 -5.01 7.76
C GLU A 57 0.20 -5.76 8.88
N LYS A 58 1.06 -6.71 8.51
CA LYS A 58 1.80 -7.54 9.46
C LYS A 58 2.82 -6.73 10.25
N GLU A 59 3.67 -5.96 9.58
CA GLU A 59 4.77 -5.21 10.20
C GLU A 59 4.26 -4.08 11.11
N ASN A 60 3.13 -3.46 10.75
CA ASN A 60 2.60 -2.31 11.48
C ASN A 60 1.44 -2.65 12.43
N ASN A 61 1.00 -3.91 12.42
CA ASN A 61 -0.19 -4.40 13.12
C ASN A 61 -1.41 -3.52 12.82
N VAL A 62 -1.74 -3.43 11.53
CA VAL A 62 -2.88 -2.68 10.99
C VAL A 62 -3.67 -3.56 10.02
N LYS A 63 -4.90 -3.17 9.66
CA LYS A 63 -5.70 -3.89 8.66
C LYS A 63 -6.27 -2.95 7.61
N LEU A 64 -6.27 -3.32 6.34
CA LEU A 64 -6.83 -2.50 5.28
C LEU A 64 -8.35 -2.35 5.48
N LEU A 65 -8.83 -1.11 5.58
CA LEU A 65 -10.25 -0.79 5.69
C LEU A 65 -10.88 -0.53 4.32
N GLN A 66 -10.22 0.28 3.49
CA GLN A 66 -10.78 0.73 2.23
C GLN A 66 -9.68 1.15 1.25
N GLU A 67 -9.76 0.65 0.02
CA GLU A 67 -9.07 1.24 -1.13
C GLU A 67 -9.93 2.40 -1.64
N ARG A 68 -9.51 3.65 -1.46
CA ARG A 68 -10.19 4.76 -2.13
C ARG A 68 -9.85 4.71 -3.62
N LYS A 69 -10.75 4.15 -4.43
CA LYS A 69 -10.80 4.49 -5.86
C LYS A 69 -11.07 5.99 -5.94
N ASN A 70 -10.23 6.73 -6.65
CA ASN A 70 -10.31 8.18 -6.82
C ASN A 70 -11.78 8.64 -6.93
N LEU A 71 -12.27 9.31 -5.89
CA LEU A 71 -13.39 10.23 -6.03
C LEU A 71 -12.80 11.44 -6.75
N LEU A 72 -12.86 11.39 -8.09
CA LEU A 72 -12.80 12.59 -8.91
C LEU A 72 -14.02 13.42 -8.52
N ILE A 73 -13.74 14.61 -8.00
CA ILE A 73 -14.71 15.66 -7.70
C ILE A 73 -15.33 16.14 -9.02
#